data_AF-A0A966D4F9-F1
#
_entry.id   AF-A0A966D4F9-F1
#
_cell.length_a   1.000
_cell.length_b   1.000
_cell.length_c   1.000
_cell.angle_alpha   90.00
_cell.angle_beta   90.00
_cell.angle_gamma   90.00
#
_symmetry.space_group_name_H-M   'P 1'
#
loop_
_entity.id
_entity.type
_entity.pdbx_description
1 polymer ?
#
loop_
_entity_poly.entity_id
_entity_poly.type
_entity_poly.pdbx_seq_one_letter_code
_entity_poly.pdbx_strand_id
1 'polypeptide(L)'
;MKNSRILLTVILAAIAFAAVFSQAAEAKNAEDVFAVSEKESDWVLKSGGEADGSRGISLDQNMYWYAVDPENDQAAEGVEQGVLIYDGDTKKYFFLPTVEEQTRVENVFFSPDKQRMVLCCSVNRFANGLWVYEVETLELEKSFWGYSDLFFIDDVRFAFTLIDEKIERPEAAGMWGVSAALYDPAVDEGYVILKGATGKENFTVMGPGEKENEISVIVTSVDAEKDWEDVEKHKDSEITVEVPAAG
;
A
#
# COMPACT_ATOMS: atom_id res chain seq x y z
N MET A 1 -28.03 -52.68 21.04
CA MET A 1 -29.28 -52.31 20.34
C MET A 1 -29.18 -50.82 20.01
N LYS A 2 -28.58 -50.44 18.87
CA LYS A 2 -29.24 -50.25 17.55
C LYS A 2 -30.52 -49.40 17.66
N ASN A 3 -30.44 -48.15 17.20
CA ASN A 3 -31.30 -47.49 16.21
C ASN A 3 -30.75 -46.05 15.99
N SER A 4 -30.00 -45.82 14.91
CA SER A 4 -30.45 -45.25 13.63
C SER A 4 -30.72 -43.74 13.72
N ARG A 5 -29.73 -42.91 13.36
CA ARG A 5 -29.71 -42.14 12.09
C ARG A 5 -31.03 -41.43 11.79
N ILE A 6 -31.07 -40.12 12.07
CA ILE A 6 -31.70 -39.13 11.19
C ILE A 6 -30.71 -37.97 11.07
N LEU A 7 -30.12 -37.90 9.87
CA LEU A 7 -29.40 -36.76 9.34
C LEU A 7 -30.46 -35.69 9.02
N LEU A 8 -30.34 -34.48 9.56
CA LEU A 8 -31.10 -33.33 9.08
C LEU A 8 -30.12 -32.25 8.65
N THR A 9 -29.71 -32.35 7.39
CA THR A 9 -29.13 -31.24 6.63
C THR A 9 -30.30 -30.35 6.19
N VAL A 10 -30.37 -29.14 6.72
CA VAL A 10 -31.14 -28.05 6.11
C VAL A 10 -30.25 -26.82 6.06
N ILE A 11 -30.03 -26.39 4.83
CA ILE A 11 -29.28 -25.22 4.37
C ILE A 11 -30.01 -23.97 4.86
N LEU A 12 -29.28 -23.03 5.47
CA LEU A 12 -29.63 -21.61 5.36
C LEU A 12 -28.37 -20.84 4.95
N ALA A 13 -28.20 -20.72 3.63
CA ALA A 13 -27.44 -19.64 3.04
C ALA A 13 -28.20 -18.34 3.32
N ALA A 14 -27.74 -17.58 4.31
CA ALA A 14 -28.13 -16.18 4.43
C ALA A 14 -27.06 -15.35 3.72
N ILE A 15 -27.25 -15.22 2.42
CA ILE A 15 -26.63 -14.18 1.61
C ILE A 15 -27.16 -12.85 2.16
N ALA A 16 -26.37 -12.16 2.96
CA ALA A 16 -26.61 -10.76 3.28
C ALA A 16 -26.03 -9.89 2.16
N PHE A 17 -26.64 -9.96 0.97
CA PHE A 17 -26.54 -8.90 -0.04
C PHE A 17 -27.47 -7.77 0.41
N ALA A 18 -26.97 -6.90 1.30
CA ALA A 18 -27.67 -5.68 1.68
C ALA A 18 -26.69 -4.67 2.30
N ALA A 19 -25.82 -4.09 1.48
CA ALA A 19 -25.33 -2.70 1.59
C ALA A 19 -24.31 -2.34 0.49
N VAL A 20 -24.54 -2.69 -0.79
CA VAL A 20 -23.69 -2.21 -1.91
C VAL A 20 -24.24 -0.91 -2.53
N PHE A 21 -25.25 -0.29 -1.91
CA PHE A 21 -25.76 1.01 -2.34
C PHE A 21 -25.93 1.94 -1.14
N SER A 22 -24.81 2.40 -0.58
CA SER A 22 -24.77 3.62 0.26
C SER A 22 -23.43 4.36 0.23
N GLN A 23 -22.31 3.72 -0.14
CA GLN A 23 -21.01 4.42 -0.17
C GLN A 23 -20.87 5.47 -1.28
N ALA A 24 -21.62 5.34 -2.38
CA ALA A 24 -21.59 6.33 -3.47
C ALA A 24 -22.32 7.66 -3.14
N ALA A 25 -23.00 7.76 -2.00
CA ALA A 25 -23.76 8.96 -1.63
C ALA A 25 -23.01 9.90 -0.66
N GLU A 26 -22.06 9.39 0.12
CA GLU A 26 -21.34 10.16 1.16
C GLU A 26 -19.98 10.72 0.68
N ALA A 27 -19.37 10.10 -0.34
CA ALA A 27 -18.18 10.58 -1.05
C ALA A 27 -18.32 11.95 -1.77
N LYS A 28 -19.53 12.54 -1.78
CA LYS A 28 -19.86 13.76 -2.54
C LYS A 28 -19.43 15.07 -1.88
N ASN A 29 -19.02 15.06 -0.62
CA ASN A 29 -18.71 16.31 0.09
C ASN A 29 -17.28 16.81 -0.18
N ALA A 30 -16.30 15.91 -0.28
CA ALA A 30 -14.90 16.31 -0.45
C ALA A 30 -14.65 16.96 -1.82
N GLU A 31 -15.25 16.38 -2.86
CA GLU A 31 -15.13 16.88 -4.23
C GLU A 31 -15.72 18.27 -4.41
N ASP A 32 -16.64 18.70 -3.56
CA ASP A 32 -17.26 20.03 -3.59
C ASP A 32 -16.38 21.10 -2.93
N VAL A 33 -15.40 20.68 -2.13
CA VAL A 33 -14.49 21.56 -1.40
C VAL A 33 -13.17 21.73 -2.15
N PHE A 34 -12.60 20.65 -2.68
CA PHE A 34 -11.23 20.65 -3.20
C PHE A 34 -11.16 20.55 -4.74
N ALA A 35 -10.12 21.17 -5.32
CA ALA A 35 -9.75 21.05 -6.72
C ALA A 35 -8.22 21.08 -6.88
N VAL A 36 -7.72 20.43 -7.93
CA VAL A 36 -6.31 20.54 -8.33
C VAL A 36 -6.15 21.79 -9.18
N SER A 37 -5.20 22.66 -8.82
CA SER A 37 -4.86 23.83 -9.63
C SER A 37 -3.83 23.47 -10.72
N GLU A 38 -3.88 24.16 -11.86
CA GLU A 38 -2.92 23.98 -12.96
C GLU A 38 -1.48 24.35 -12.58
N LYS A 39 -1.29 25.08 -11.48
CA LYS A 39 0.02 25.50 -11.02
C LYS A 39 0.64 24.35 -10.21
N GLU A 40 1.50 23.58 -10.86
CA GLU A 40 2.43 22.63 -10.23
C GLU A 40 1.79 21.56 -9.32
N SER A 41 0.51 21.22 -9.50
CA SER A 41 -0.25 20.26 -8.67
C SER A 41 -0.65 20.75 -7.28
N ASP A 42 -0.69 22.08 -7.07
CA ASP A 42 -1.17 22.64 -5.82
C ASP A 42 -2.68 22.45 -5.68
N TRP A 43 -3.11 21.96 -4.52
CA TRP A 43 -4.51 21.75 -4.22
C TRP A 43 -5.11 23.02 -3.62
N VAL A 44 -6.26 23.40 -4.16
CA VAL A 44 -6.96 24.63 -3.81
C VAL A 44 -8.40 24.34 -3.39
N LEU A 45 -8.89 25.12 -2.45
CA LEU A 45 -10.31 25.18 -2.14
C LEU A 45 -11.04 25.76 -3.35
N LYS A 46 -12.20 25.22 -3.72
CA LYS A 46 -13.02 25.76 -4.81
C LYS A 46 -13.47 27.20 -4.58
N SER A 47 -13.45 27.68 -3.33
CA SER A 47 -13.68 29.08 -2.96
C SER A 47 -12.49 30.02 -3.26
N GLY A 48 -11.32 29.48 -3.66
CA GLY A 48 -10.15 30.24 -4.10
C GLY A 48 -9.02 30.37 -3.07
N GLY A 49 -8.79 29.35 -2.23
CA GLY A 49 -7.67 29.28 -1.26
C GLY A 49 -6.79 28.03 -1.46
N GLU A 50 -5.77 27.83 -0.63
CA GLU A 50 -4.92 26.62 -0.66
C GLU A 50 -5.41 25.58 0.36
N ALA A 51 -5.19 24.29 0.08
CA ALA A 51 -5.44 23.19 1.02
C ALA A 51 -4.16 22.78 1.76
N ASP A 52 -4.28 22.37 3.02
CA ASP A 52 -3.14 22.12 3.92
C ASP A 52 -2.82 20.62 4.11
N GLY A 53 -3.63 19.72 3.57
CA GLY A 53 -3.46 18.26 3.68
C GLY A 53 -2.33 17.64 2.83
N SER A 54 -1.97 16.40 3.19
CA SER A 54 -0.98 15.57 2.48
C SER A 54 -1.39 15.34 1.02
N ARG A 55 -0.45 15.51 0.11
CA ARG A 55 -0.69 15.43 -1.34
C ARG A 55 0.52 14.95 -2.11
N GLY A 56 0.28 14.44 -3.30
CA GLY A 56 1.35 14.01 -4.19
C GLY A 56 0.91 13.83 -5.63
N ILE A 57 1.89 13.44 -6.45
CA ILE A 57 1.75 13.22 -7.88
C ILE A 57 2.44 11.91 -8.28
N SER A 58 1.76 11.11 -9.09
CA SER A 58 2.34 9.98 -9.81
C SER A 58 2.71 10.47 -11.21
N LEU A 59 3.95 10.93 -11.39
CA LEU A 59 4.41 11.63 -12.61
C LEU A 59 4.26 10.76 -13.86
N ASP A 60 4.70 9.50 -13.80
CA ASP A 60 4.70 8.60 -14.95
C ASP A 60 3.27 8.26 -15.42
N GLN A 61 2.34 8.23 -14.47
CA GLN A 61 0.93 7.94 -14.69
C GLN A 61 0.12 9.22 -14.87
N ASN A 62 0.70 10.41 -14.67
CA ASN A 62 0.03 11.70 -14.68
C ASN A 62 -1.26 11.66 -13.83
N MET A 63 -1.12 11.31 -12.55
CA MET A 63 -2.20 11.24 -11.56
C MET A 63 -1.87 12.11 -10.35
N TYR A 64 -2.87 12.79 -9.78
CA TYR A 64 -2.73 13.60 -8.58
C TYR A 64 -3.57 13.03 -7.45
N TRP A 65 -3.09 13.17 -6.22
CA TRP A 65 -3.83 12.73 -5.04
C TRP A 65 -3.73 13.71 -3.88
N TYR A 66 -4.77 13.74 -3.05
CA TYR A 66 -4.84 14.49 -1.81
C TYR A 66 -5.57 13.68 -0.73
N ALA A 67 -4.95 13.57 0.44
CA ALA A 67 -5.52 12.92 1.60
C ALA A 67 -6.42 13.92 2.33
N VAL A 68 -7.72 13.65 2.31
CA VAL A 68 -8.72 14.44 3.02
C VAL A 68 -8.67 14.03 4.50
N ASP A 69 -8.25 14.96 5.35
CA ASP A 69 -8.12 14.76 6.79
C ASP A 69 -9.00 15.80 7.53
N PRO A 70 -10.25 15.47 7.86
CA PRO A 70 -11.17 16.40 8.53
C PRO A 70 -10.77 16.71 9.98
N GLU A 71 -9.85 15.96 10.58
CA GLU A 71 -9.37 16.21 11.94
C GLU A 71 -8.29 17.29 11.98
N ASN A 72 -7.43 17.33 10.96
CA ASN A 72 -6.27 18.23 10.91
C ASN A 72 -6.37 19.33 9.84
N ASP A 73 -7.23 19.20 8.83
CA ASP A 73 -7.50 20.23 7.84
C ASP A 73 -8.87 20.87 8.08
N GLN A 74 -8.87 22.12 8.55
CA GLN A 74 -10.09 22.87 8.84
C GLN A 74 -11.01 23.01 7.60
N ALA A 75 -10.44 23.04 6.40
CA ALA A 75 -11.23 23.13 5.19
C ALA A 75 -12.00 21.82 4.89
N ALA A 76 -11.54 20.70 5.43
CA ALA A 76 -12.20 19.41 5.35
C ALA A 76 -13.20 19.17 6.51
N GLU A 77 -13.50 20.14 7.38
CA GLU A 77 -14.42 19.94 8.50
C GLU A 77 -15.80 19.42 8.02
N GLY A 78 -16.23 18.28 8.56
CA GLY A 78 -17.49 17.62 8.19
C GLY A 78 -17.47 16.87 6.85
N VAL A 79 -16.32 16.80 6.20
CA VAL A 79 -16.08 15.97 5.02
C VAL A 79 -15.67 14.55 5.45
N GLU A 80 -16.04 13.55 4.65
CA GLU A 80 -15.59 12.17 4.84
C GLU A 80 -14.06 12.07 4.63
N GLN A 81 -13.38 11.40 5.54
CA GLN A 81 -11.94 11.13 5.43
C GLN A 81 -11.66 10.15 4.29
N GLY A 82 -10.63 10.40 3.50
CA GLY A 82 -10.29 9.54 2.38
C GLY A 82 -9.20 10.11 1.50
N VAL A 83 -9.11 9.60 0.27
CA VAL A 83 -8.17 10.07 -0.74
C VAL A 83 -8.92 10.49 -1.99
N LEU A 84 -8.74 11.74 -2.37
CA LEU A 84 -9.20 12.30 -3.63
C LEU A 84 -8.18 12.04 -4.72
N ILE A 85 -8.60 11.42 -5.82
CA ILE A 85 -7.75 11.11 -6.98
C ILE A 85 -8.24 11.87 -8.23
N TYR A 86 -7.31 12.52 -8.91
CA TYR A 86 -7.55 13.27 -10.15
C TYR A 86 -6.62 12.78 -11.24
N ASP A 87 -7.12 12.76 -12.47
CA ASP A 87 -6.30 12.52 -13.64
C ASP A 87 -5.43 13.73 -13.99
N GLY A 88 -4.53 13.52 -14.94
CA GLY A 88 -3.59 14.50 -15.44
C GLY A 88 -4.17 15.78 -16.02
N ASP A 89 -5.44 15.74 -16.45
CA ASP A 89 -6.19 16.89 -16.95
C ASP A 89 -6.87 17.65 -15.80
N THR A 90 -6.55 17.32 -14.55
CA THR A 90 -7.20 17.82 -13.34
C THR A 90 -8.70 17.48 -13.30
N LYS A 91 -9.14 16.46 -14.03
CA LYS A 91 -10.50 15.93 -13.91
C LYS A 91 -10.50 14.93 -12.76
N LYS A 92 -11.54 15.02 -11.92
CA LYS A 92 -11.75 14.03 -10.88
C LYS A 92 -11.79 12.65 -11.53
N TYR A 93 -11.01 11.74 -10.95
CA TYR A 93 -11.03 10.34 -11.32
C TYR A 93 -11.95 9.57 -10.35
N PHE A 94 -11.62 9.54 -9.05
CA PHE A 94 -12.47 8.94 -8.02
C PHE A 94 -12.13 9.44 -6.61
N PHE A 95 -12.91 9.02 -5.60
CA PHE A 95 -12.63 9.21 -4.17
C PHE A 95 -12.61 7.84 -3.49
N LEU A 96 -11.57 7.56 -2.71
CA LEU A 96 -11.44 6.35 -1.89
C LEU A 96 -11.65 6.70 -0.41
N PRO A 97 -12.77 6.31 0.21
CA PRO A 97 -12.93 6.41 1.66
C PRO A 97 -11.84 5.60 2.38
N THR A 98 -11.21 6.18 3.41
CA THR A 98 -10.21 5.48 4.22
C THR A 98 -10.81 4.96 5.52
N VAL A 99 -10.27 3.85 6.01
CA VAL A 99 -10.56 3.31 7.34
C VAL A 99 -9.52 3.78 8.36
N GLU A 100 -9.70 3.45 9.64
CA GLU A 100 -8.84 3.91 10.75
C GLU A 100 -7.35 3.63 10.50
N GLU A 101 -7.02 2.45 9.97
CA GLU A 101 -5.66 2.04 9.66
C GLU A 101 -5.02 2.80 8.49
N GLN A 102 -5.81 3.54 7.72
CA GLN A 102 -5.41 4.25 6.50
C GLN A 102 -5.45 5.79 6.66
N THR A 103 -5.62 6.27 7.89
CA THR A 103 -5.71 7.71 8.21
C THR A 103 -4.45 8.50 7.81
N ARG A 104 -3.27 7.88 7.90
CA ARG A 104 -1.97 8.55 7.67
C ARG A 104 -1.41 8.24 6.29
N VAL A 105 -2.08 8.70 5.25
CA VAL A 105 -1.64 8.50 3.85
C VAL A 105 -0.31 9.23 3.61
N GLU A 106 0.70 8.46 3.21
CA GLU A 106 2.03 8.97 2.85
C GLU A 106 2.21 9.01 1.33
N ASN A 107 1.66 8.02 0.62
CA ASN A 107 1.76 7.97 -0.83
C ASN A 107 0.64 7.14 -1.47
N VAL A 108 0.45 7.35 -2.77
CA VAL A 108 -0.44 6.58 -3.63
C VAL A 108 0.32 6.21 -4.90
N PHE A 109 0.49 4.92 -5.15
CA PHE A 109 1.16 4.41 -6.34
C PHE A 109 0.12 3.85 -7.30
N PHE A 110 0.24 4.14 -8.59
CA PHE A 110 -0.59 3.54 -9.63
C PHE A 110 0.22 2.56 -10.47
N SER A 111 -0.39 1.43 -10.83
CA SER A 111 0.17 0.56 -11.84
C SER A 111 0.32 1.31 -13.18
N PRO A 112 1.24 0.88 -14.06
CA PRO A 112 1.42 1.52 -15.37
C PRO A 112 0.13 1.58 -16.20
N ASP A 113 -0.72 0.55 -16.15
CA ASP A 113 -2.03 0.48 -16.81
C ASP A 113 -3.17 1.19 -16.04
N LYS A 114 -2.86 1.73 -14.85
CA LYS A 114 -3.77 2.40 -13.91
C LYS A 114 -4.95 1.55 -13.43
N GLN A 115 -4.90 0.23 -13.62
CA GLN A 115 -5.94 -0.68 -13.14
C GLN A 115 -5.75 -1.05 -11.66
N ARG A 116 -4.56 -0.81 -11.10
CA ARG A 116 -4.27 -0.99 -9.67
C ARG A 116 -3.73 0.26 -9.04
N MET A 117 -4.01 0.37 -7.76
CA MET A 117 -3.50 1.41 -6.90
C MET A 117 -3.00 0.79 -5.60
N VAL A 118 -1.84 1.24 -5.12
CA VAL A 118 -1.34 0.91 -3.79
C VAL A 118 -1.42 2.17 -2.94
N LEU A 119 -2.30 2.14 -1.94
CA LEU A 119 -2.35 3.15 -0.90
C LEU A 119 -1.28 2.81 0.14
N CYS A 120 -0.37 3.74 0.39
CA CYS A 120 0.68 3.61 1.41
C CYS A 120 0.37 4.52 2.58
N CYS A 121 0.21 3.95 3.77
CA CYS A 121 -0.05 4.71 5.00
C CYS A 121 0.99 4.40 6.07
N SER A 122 1.35 5.43 6.84
CA SER A 122 2.16 5.29 8.05
C SER A 122 1.37 4.54 9.11
N VAL A 123 1.84 3.35 9.53
CA VAL A 123 1.18 2.59 10.60
C VAL A 123 1.94 2.82 11.91
N ASN A 124 3.26 2.79 11.86
CA ASN A 124 4.12 3.17 12.98
C ASN A 124 5.47 3.68 12.46
N ARG A 125 6.36 4.05 13.37
CA ARG A 125 7.69 4.61 13.03
C ARG A 125 8.54 3.71 12.11
N PHE A 126 8.31 2.41 12.10
CA PHE A 126 9.13 1.41 11.44
C PHE A 126 8.37 0.61 10.38
N ALA A 127 7.12 0.99 10.08
CA ALA A 127 6.27 0.21 9.20
C ALA A 127 5.22 1.07 8.51
N ASN A 128 5.06 0.83 7.22
CA ASN A 128 3.94 1.27 6.42
C ASN A 128 2.98 0.10 6.20
N GLY A 129 1.70 0.43 6.10
CA GLY A 129 0.71 -0.45 5.51
C GLY A 129 0.63 -0.16 4.01
N LEU A 130 0.60 -1.21 3.21
CA LEU A 130 0.41 -1.16 1.76
C LEU A 130 -0.92 -1.84 1.46
N TRP A 131 -1.90 -1.11 0.94
CA TRP A 131 -3.21 -1.65 0.55
C TRP A 131 -3.37 -1.59 -0.96
N VAL A 132 -3.52 -2.75 -1.59
CA VAL A 132 -3.65 -2.92 -3.03
C VAL A 132 -5.12 -2.95 -3.41
N TYR A 133 -5.52 -2.03 -4.27
CA TYR A 133 -6.89 -1.88 -4.76
C TYR A 133 -6.96 -2.09 -6.26
N GLU A 134 -8.05 -2.72 -6.69
CA GLU A 134 -8.51 -2.63 -8.08
C GLU A 134 -9.22 -1.28 -8.26
N VAL A 135 -8.86 -0.53 -9.29
CA VAL A 135 -9.25 0.88 -9.44
C VAL A 135 -10.68 1.07 -9.91
N GLU A 136 -11.21 0.21 -10.79
CA GLU A 136 -12.57 0.35 -11.33
C GLU A 136 -13.63 0.15 -10.25
N THR A 137 -13.41 -0.83 -9.37
CA THR A 137 -14.34 -1.28 -8.35
C THR A 137 -14.03 -0.73 -6.96
N LEU A 138 -12.79 -0.25 -6.73
CA LEU A 138 -12.24 0.11 -5.43
C LEU A 138 -12.26 -1.05 -4.42
N GLU A 139 -12.27 -2.29 -4.92
CA GLU A 139 -12.15 -3.48 -4.08
C GLU A 139 -10.70 -3.65 -3.60
N LEU A 140 -10.55 -3.89 -2.29
CA LEU A 140 -9.27 -4.23 -1.68
C LEU A 140 -8.88 -5.65 -2.08
N GLU A 141 -7.82 -5.79 -2.87
CA GLU A 141 -7.26 -7.10 -3.27
C GLU A 141 -6.46 -7.73 -2.12
N LYS A 142 -5.50 -6.97 -1.58
CA LYS A 142 -4.56 -7.42 -0.54
C LYS A 142 -4.03 -6.26 0.29
N SER A 143 -3.46 -6.59 1.45
CA SER A 143 -2.70 -5.64 2.26
C SER A 143 -1.46 -6.27 2.87
N PHE A 144 -0.39 -5.49 3.01
CA PHE A 144 0.89 -5.93 3.55
C PHE A 144 1.43 -4.91 4.54
N TRP A 145 2.30 -5.35 5.44
CA TRP A 145 3.18 -4.48 6.20
C TRP A 145 4.55 -4.46 5.54
N GLY A 146 5.07 -3.26 5.31
CA GLY A 146 6.30 -3.07 4.54
C GLY A 146 6.90 -1.70 4.75
N TYR A 147 7.81 -1.32 3.87
CA TYR A 147 8.27 0.06 3.74
C TYR A 147 7.52 0.76 2.60
N SER A 148 7.60 2.09 2.57
CA SER A 148 6.85 2.94 1.63
C SER A 148 7.23 2.70 0.16
N ASP A 149 8.47 2.30 -0.11
CA ASP A 149 8.97 2.19 -1.48
C ASP A 149 8.52 0.88 -2.14
N LEU A 150 7.94 1.02 -3.33
CA LEU A 150 7.58 -0.09 -4.21
C LEU A 150 7.82 0.27 -5.67
N PHE A 151 8.01 -0.75 -6.50
CA PHE A 151 8.40 -0.59 -7.89
C PHE A 151 7.61 -1.57 -8.76
N PHE A 152 6.74 -1.05 -9.61
CA PHE A 152 6.05 -1.86 -10.60
C PHE A 152 7.05 -2.47 -11.59
N ILE A 153 6.96 -3.77 -11.77
CA ILE A 153 7.77 -4.54 -12.74
C ILE A 153 7.01 -4.82 -14.04
N ASP A 154 5.68 -4.79 -13.96
CA ASP A 154 4.75 -4.86 -15.07
C ASP A 154 3.44 -4.17 -14.66
N ASP A 155 2.39 -4.30 -15.47
CA ASP A 155 1.08 -3.69 -15.25
C ASP A 155 0.36 -4.18 -13.98
N VAL A 156 0.85 -5.27 -13.37
CA VAL A 156 0.16 -5.96 -12.27
C VAL A 156 1.03 -6.05 -11.02
N ARG A 157 2.27 -6.51 -11.20
CA ARG A 157 3.15 -6.94 -10.13
C ARG A 157 4.11 -5.81 -9.76
N PHE A 158 4.44 -5.73 -8.48
CA PHE A 158 5.42 -4.77 -7.97
C PHE A 158 6.32 -5.41 -6.92
N ALA A 159 7.59 -5.03 -6.94
CA ALA A 159 8.55 -5.38 -5.91
C ALA A 159 8.43 -4.40 -4.73
N PHE A 160 8.52 -4.91 -3.52
CA PHE A 160 8.44 -4.10 -2.29
C PHE A 160 9.23 -4.74 -1.16
N THR A 161 9.51 -3.95 -0.13
CA THR A 161 10.13 -4.44 1.11
C THR A 161 9.03 -4.87 2.07
N LEU A 162 8.94 -6.18 2.34
CA LEU A 162 7.98 -6.79 3.24
C LEU A 162 8.56 -6.85 4.66
N ILE A 163 7.76 -6.50 5.68
CA ILE A 163 8.08 -6.82 7.07
C ILE A 163 7.86 -8.32 7.30
N ASP A 164 8.94 -9.02 7.61
CA ASP A 164 8.92 -10.46 7.86
C ASP A 164 8.72 -10.72 9.34
N GLU A 165 7.46 -10.86 9.75
CA GLU A 165 7.06 -11.08 11.14
C GLU A 165 7.61 -12.38 11.74
N LYS A 166 8.13 -13.31 10.91
CA LYS A 166 8.76 -14.54 11.38
C LYS A 166 10.18 -14.29 11.90
N ILE A 167 10.75 -13.12 11.62
CA ILE A 167 12.10 -12.75 11.96
C ILE A 167 12.07 -11.67 13.04
N GLU A 168 12.23 -12.12 14.28
CA GLU A 168 12.35 -11.22 15.43
C GLU A 168 13.70 -10.49 15.41
N ARG A 169 13.66 -9.21 15.76
CA ARG A 169 14.84 -8.37 15.99
C ARG A 169 14.82 -7.89 17.45
N PRO A 170 15.99 -7.67 18.07
CA PRO A 170 16.04 -7.04 19.38
C PRO A 170 15.38 -5.66 19.33
N GLU A 171 14.56 -5.32 20.33
CA GLU A 171 13.87 -4.02 20.38
C GLU A 171 14.86 -2.83 20.27
N ALA A 172 16.03 -2.96 20.89
CA ALA A 172 17.07 -1.94 20.85
C ALA A 172 17.68 -1.73 19.46
N ALA A 173 17.52 -2.69 18.53
CA ALA A 173 17.88 -2.49 17.13
C ALA A 173 16.96 -1.49 16.43
N GLY A 174 15.75 -1.26 16.95
CA GLY A 174 14.80 -0.28 16.42
C GLY A 174 14.43 -0.52 14.96
N MET A 175 14.30 -1.79 14.55
CA MET A 175 13.95 -2.18 13.19
C MET A 175 13.31 -3.57 13.16
N TRP A 176 12.59 -3.86 12.07
CA TRP A 176 12.04 -5.18 11.80
C TRP A 176 12.98 -6.04 10.96
N GLY A 177 12.75 -7.35 10.99
CA GLY A 177 13.25 -8.23 9.93
C GLY A 177 12.52 -7.88 8.64
N VAL A 178 13.25 -7.63 7.54
CA VAL A 178 12.63 -7.25 6.26
C VAL A 178 13.15 -8.08 5.10
N SER A 179 12.21 -8.51 4.27
CA SER A 179 12.39 -9.39 3.12
C SER A 179 12.10 -8.62 1.83
N ALA A 180 12.84 -8.91 0.77
CA ALA A 180 12.47 -8.46 -0.58
C ALA A 180 11.37 -9.38 -1.12
N ALA A 181 10.23 -8.79 -1.47
CA ALA A 181 9.06 -9.51 -1.93
C ALA A 181 8.55 -8.97 -3.28
N LEU A 182 7.78 -9.80 -3.97
CA LEU A 182 7.05 -9.45 -5.18
C LEU A 182 5.57 -9.66 -4.94
N TYR A 183 4.76 -8.62 -5.07
CA TYR A 183 3.31 -8.78 -5.16
C TYR A 183 2.96 -9.55 -6.43
N ASP A 184 2.22 -10.64 -6.27
CA ASP A 184 1.69 -11.43 -7.39
C ASP A 184 0.28 -11.92 -7.04
N PRO A 185 -0.77 -11.39 -7.67
CA PRO A 185 -2.15 -11.77 -7.37
C PRO A 185 -2.48 -13.20 -7.80
N ALA A 186 -1.64 -13.85 -8.61
CA ALA A 186 -1.82 -15.26 -8.98
C ALA A 186 -1.46 -16.23 -7.84
N VAL A 187 -0.81 -15.73 -6.78
CA VAL A 187 -0.39 -16.53 -5.61
C VAL A 187 -1.37 -16.33 -4.46
N ASP A 188 -1.74 -17.39 -3.75
CA ASP A 188 -2.73 -17.36 -2.67
C ASP A 188 -2.34 -16.36 -1.55
N GLU A 189 -1.06 -16.34 -1.16
CA GLU A 189 -0.52 -15.38 -0.20
C GLU A 189 -0.59 -13.94 -0.74
N GLY A 190 -0.65 -13.75 -2.06
CA GLY A 190 -0.61 -12.47 -2.76
C GLY A 190 0.81 -11.96 -3.02
N TYR A 191 1.84 -12.71 -2.63
CA TYR A 191 3.22 -12.35 -2.87
C TYR A 191 4.16 -13.56 -2.90
N VAL A 192 5.33 -13.36 -3.50
CA VAL A 192 6.46 -14.29 -3.52
C VAL A 192 7.65 -13.64 -2.81
N ILE A 193 8.35 -14.39 -1.97
CA ILE A 193 9.62 -13.94 -1.39
C ILE A 193 10.73 -14.08 -2.44
N LEU A 194 11.30 -12.95 -2.85
CA LEU A 194 12.47 -12.90 -3.73
C LEU A 194 13.75 -13.22 -2.91
N LYS A 195 13.87 -12.60 -1.74
CA LYS A 195 14.89 -12.87 -0.73
C LYS A 195 14.32 -12.68 0.67
N GLY A 196 14.39 -13.74 1.47
CA GLY A 196 13.86 -13.76 2.83
C GLY A 196 14.91 -13.32 3.85
N ALA A 197 14.51 -12.45 4.77
CA ALA A 197 15.29 -12.09 5.94
C ALA A 197 15.74 -13.34 6.72
N THR A 198 16.91 -13.24 7.33
CA THR A 198 17.45 -14.28 8.22
C THR A 198 17.74 -13.69 9.59
N GLY A 199 18.25 -14.48 10.53
CA GLY A 199 18.76 -13.94 11.80
C GLY A 199 19.86 -12.88 11.61
N LYS A 200 20.54 -12.86 10.46
CA LYS A 200 21.72 -12.03 10.22
C LYS A 200 21.61 -11.08 9.03
N GLU A 201 20.55 -11.16 8.25
CA GLU A 201 20.40 -10.41 7.00
C GLU A 201 18.98 -9.83 6.89
N ASN A 202 18.91 -8.59 6.43
CA ASN A 202 17.71 -7.88 5.97
C ASN A 202 17.89 -7.56 4.47
N PHE A 203 16.77 -7.52 3.74
CA PHE A 203 16.73 -7.29 2.30
C PHE A 203 15.73 -6.17 1.99
N THR A 204 16.24 -5.03 1.54
CA THR A 204 15.45 -3.84 1.20
C THR A 204 15.45 -3.64 -0.30
N VAL A 205 14.26 -3.56 -0.91
CA VAL A 205 14.10 -3.28 -2.35
C VAL A 205 14.45 -1.83 -2.63
N MET A 206 15.31 -1.60 -3.62
CA MET A 206 15.75 -0.25 -4.04
C MET A 206 15.21 0.18 -5.40
N GLY A 207 14.74 -0.77 -6.20
CA GLY A 207 14.15 -0.50 -7.51
C GLY A 207 14.52 -1.51 -8.59
N PRO A 208 14.23 -1.18 -9.86
CA PRO A 208 14.63 -2.00 -11.00
C PRO A 208 16.16 -2.19 -11.05
N GLY A 209 16.58 -3.39 -11.44
CA GLY A 209 17.99 -3.71 -11.71
C GLY A 209 18.45 -3.25 -13.09
N GLU A 210 19.66 -3.68 -13.49
CA GLU A 210 20.22 -3.35 -14.81
C GLU A 210 19.46 -4.04 -15.97
N LYS A 211 18.86 -5.21 -15.71
CA LYS A 211 18.04 -5.94 -16.68
C LYS A 211 16.55 -5.76 -16.38
N GLU A 212 15.73 -5.90 -17.42
CA GLU A 212 14.27 -5.72 -17.34
C GLU A 212 13.58 -6.67 -16.34
N ASN A 213 14.17 -7.83 -16.03
CA ASN A 213 13.59 -8.83 -15.13
C ASN A 213 14.35 -8.94 -13.80
N GLU A 214 14.99 -7.86 -13.37
CA GLU A 214 15.84 -7.83 -12.19
C GLU A 214 15.42 -6.71 -11.23
N ILE A 215 15.60 -6.94 -9.94
CA ILE A 215 15.38 -5.96 -8.87
C ILE A 215 16.69 -5.75 -8.10
N SER A 216 17.08 -4.50 -7.90
CA SER A 216 18.15 -4.11 -6.99
C SER A 216 17.67 -4.19 -5.53
N VAL A 217 18.49 -4.81 -4.69
CA VAL A 217 18.22 -5.05 -3.28
C VAL A 217 19.46 -4.69 -2.47
N ILE A 218 19.29 -3.86 -1.44
CA ILE A 218 20.30 -3.68 -0.39
C ILE A 218 20.18 -4.82 0.61
N VAL A 219 21.30 -5.49 0.85
CA VAL A 219 21.47 -6.46 1.93
C VAL A 219 22.17 -5.76 3.08
N THR A 220 21.45 -5.56 4.18
CA THR A 220 22.04 -5.16 5.46
C THR A 220 22.30 -6.42 6.27
N SER A 221 23.55 -6.63 6.70
CA SER A 221 23.98 -7.85 7.38
C SER A 221 24.81 -7.61 8.62
N VAL A 222 24.81 -8.59 9.53
CA VAL A 222 25.63 -8.62 10.76
C VAL A 222 26.35 -9.96 10.92
N ASP A 223 27.51 -9.97 11.59
CA ASP A 223 28.29 -11.20 11.79
C ASP A 223 27.62 -12.17 12.78
N ALA A 224 26.91 -11.64 13.78
CA ALA A 224 26.10 -12.38 14.73
C ALA A 224 24.79 -11.63 15.03
N GLU A 225 23.71 -12.36 15.35
CA GLU A 225 22.37 -11.77 15.53
C GLU A 225 22.33 -10.70 16.63
N LYS A 226 23.14 -10.85 17.69
CA LYS A 226 23.26 -9.85 18.76
C LYS A 226 23.83 -8.50 18.29
N ASP A 227 24.45 -8.45 17.11
CA ASP A 227 25.10 -7.26 16.60
C ASP A 227 24.10 -6.32 15.88
N TRP A 228 22.82 -6.70 15.75
CA TRP A 228 21.77 -5.82 15.22
C TRP A 228 21.56 -4.54 16.06
N GLU A 229 21.85 -4.57 17.35
CA GLU A 229 21.74 -3.39 18.24
C GLU A 229 22.85 -2.36 18.01
N ASP A 230 23.88 -2.71 17.23
CA ASP A 230 25.07 -1.89 17.00
C ASP A 230 25.19 -1.54 15.52
N VAL A 231 24.70 -0.35 15.16
CA VAL A 231 24.66 0.13 13.77
C VAL A 231 26.05 0.17 13.12
N GLU A 232 27.15 0.31 13.89
CA GLU A 232 28.51 0.31 13.35
C GLU A 232 28.94 -1.09 12.87
N LYS A 233 28.24 -2.15 13.29
CA LYS A 233 28.47 -3.52 12.85
C LYS A 233 27.61 -3.93 11.66
N HIS A 234 26.67 -3.08 11.25
CA HIS A 234 25.86 -3.33 10.06
C HIS A 234 26.73 -3.16 8.83
N LYS A 235 26.60 -4.10 7.90
CA LYS A 235 27.31 -4.10 6.63
C LYS A 235 26.30 -4.08 5.51
N ASP A 236 26.33 -3.05 4.70
CA ASP A 236 25.50 -2.93 3.52
C ASP A 236 26.25 -3.41 2.29
N SER A 237 25.53 -4.14 1.45
CA SER A 237 25.96 -4.53 0.11
C SER A 237 24.76 -4.50 -0.82
N GLU A 238 24.99 -4.37 -2.11
CA GLU A 238 23.93 -4.41 -3.12
C GLU A 238 24.00 -5.73 -3.88
N ILE A 239 22.84 -6.34 -4.09
CA ILE A 239 22.68 -7.51 -4.94
C ILE A 239 21.55 -7.26 -5.93
N THR A 240 21.55 -8.07 -6.99
CA THR A 240 20.43 -8.13 -7.93
C THR A 240 19.72 -9.46 -7.79
N VAL A 241 18.40 -9.45 -7.83
CA VAL A 241 17.56 -10.65 -7.74
C VAL A 241 16.69 -10.76 -8.99
N GLU A 242 16.66 -11.94 -9.60
CA GLU A 242 15.79 -12.21 -10.73
C GLU A 242 14.33 -12.27 -10.29
N VAL A 243 13.47 -11.62 -11.09
CA VAL A 243 12.03 -11.66 -10.94
C VAL A 243 11.51 -12.96 -11.57
N PRO A 244 10.79 -13.80 -10.81
CA PRO A 244 10.18 -15.00 -11.36
C PRO A 244 9.10 -14.65 -12.39
N ALA A 245 8.88 -15.56 -13.35
CA ALA A 245 7.71 -15.47 -14.22
C ALA A 245 6.42 -15.47 -13.37
N ALA A 246 5.36 -14.85 -13.90
CA ALA A 246 4.06 -14.83 -13.23
C ALA A 246 3.58 -16.27 -12.93
N GLY A 247 3.00 -16.44 -11.74
CA GLY A 247 2.49 -17.72 -11.23
C GLY A 247 1.23 -18.22 -11.93
#